data_AF-A0A3N5PNJ7-F1
#
_entry.id   AF-A0A3N5PNJ7-F1
#
_cell.length_a   1.000
_cell.length_b   1.000
_cell.length_c   1.000
_cell.angle_alpha   90.00
_cell.angle_beta   90.00
_cell.angle_gamma   90.00
#
_symmetry.space_group_name_H-M   'P 1'
#
loop_
_entity.id
_entity.type
_entity.pdbx_description
1 polymer ?
#
loop_
_entity_poly.entity_id
_entity_poly.type
_entity_poly.pdbx_seq_one_letter_code
_entity_poly.pdbx_strand_id
1 'polypeptide(L)'
;MLFLPRISAGSLYIFRPCLPDTGAFGYTRRRGRIREHILLMGIAEFNLVFDTPDWPMLLRSAAGVLLLCELAAMVLSLHVRRSWAAAISLWAVGLLTAPAVIVGIAYRNWTIVSVSLLGGVALMAIVATFGLMTSVAGQPMRGKVLLASLFRGTILVSLAAAGWAWPLSGSVLVIGACAAFWMLRSYRRTTAEISAAKKAGLLALRILAVLLLTACLARPAMEYERSRPIPSVILLGVDTSSSMNRKDAAANSGDNADPQARIAAVSDALKNNAHLLQTLTNQGEVNIFTFSLNSKPHVLLPGKAEGKPPVASSNIWNLPKADGAATAIGDSAAEAFAPYAAAGRDVSAMILLSDGCNNTADTIEPDKQAELLGQHGVPVFAVGVGSDTVTKSVRSLGVKTLRAPDEVDAFNRLPITATIEAMGLEGRQIKVTCRFGDTDVGSELFTVTGRQDTHTSRFEHMPLAAGYHRLTVTATLEGKPVDGLERKPAMSKLVHVLDRELRVLYIEGKFRYETKYITQAIEAGKRFSIDRRILMQPFSERRPSPLSEDPRDWLRYHAIIFGDVDASHFSPNQLKIIKELIGEKGKGFCMIGGMSSFGRGGWAGTP
;
A
#
# COMPACT_ATOMS: atom_id res chain seq x y z
N MET A 1 17.18 -23.76 40.08
CA MET A 1 16.03 -24.68 40.07
C MET A 1 15.08 -24.20 38.99
N LEU A 2 14.82 -25.06 38.00
CA LEU A 2 13.86 -24.96 36.88
C LEU A 2 14.08 -23.92 35.77
N PHE A 3 14.63 -24.45 34.67
CA PHE A 3 14.56 -23.97 33.30
C PHE A 3 13.11 -23.93 32.76
N LEU A 4 12.75 -22.90 32.01
CA LEU A 4 11.61 -22.87 31.09
C LEU A 4 12.00 -22.14 29.80
N PRO A 5 11.74 -22.70 28.60
CA PRO A 5 11.99 -22.02 27.32
C PRO A 5 10.70 -21.35 26.77
N ARG A 6 10.84 -20.17 26.15
CA ARG A 6 10.87 -20.18 24.67
C ARG A 6 9.62 -20.39 23.80
N ILE A 7 8.36 -20.14 24.16
CA ILE A 7 7.21 -20.43 23.25
C ILE A 7 6.56 -19.17 22.67
N SER A 8 6.51 -19.12 21.34
CA SER A 8 5.88 -18.12 20.48
C SER A 8 4.38 -18.32 20.32
N ALA A 9 3.65 -17.20 20.34
CA ALA A 9 2.33 -16.92 19.75
C ALA A 9 1.45 -18.13 19.32
N GLY A 10 0.52 -18.51 20.19
CA GLY A 10 -0.64 -19.34 19.84
C GLY A 10 -1.85 -18.47 19.51
N SER A 11 -2.36 -18.58 18.28
CA SER A 11 -3.62 -18.00 17.84
C SER A 11 -4.81 -18.70 18.49
N LEU A 12 -5.68 -17.90 19.10
CA LEU A 12 -6.96 -18.28 19.71
C LEU A 12 -7.96 -18.67 18.60
N TYR A 13 -8.33 -19.94 18.50
CA TYR A 13 -9.40 -20.40 17.61
C TYR A 13 -10.71 -20.56 18.39
N ILE A 14 -11.72 -19.77 18.01
CA ILE A 14 -13.11 -19.88 18.48
C ILE A 14 -13.79 -21.05 17.75
N PHE A 15 -14.28 -22.02 18.51
CA PHE A 15 -15.09 -23.14 18.01
C PHE A 15 -16.47 -22.67 17.51
N ARG A 16 -16.86 -23.07 16.30
CA ARG A 16 -18.26 -23.23 15.87
C ARG A 16 -18.45 -24.65 15.29
N PRO A 17 -19.59 -25.31 15.54
CA PRO A 17 -19.78 -26.71 15.20
C PRO A 17 -20.13 -26.87 13.70
N CYS A 18 -19.35 -27.68 12.97
CA CYS A 18 -19.68 -28.10 11.61
C CYS A 18 -20.35 -29.48 11.63
N LEU A 19 -21.46 -29.58 10.90
CA LEU A 19 -22.13 -30.82 10.51
C LEU A 19 -21.19 -31.75 9.71
N PRO A 20 -21.47 -33.07 9.65
CA PRO A 20 -20.60 -34.04 9.01
C PRO A 20 -20.91 -34.11 7.51
N ASP A 21 -20.18 -33.37 6.68
CA ASP A 21 -20.24 -33.53 5.22
C ASP A 21 -19.00 -34.25 4.69
N THR A 22 -19.26 -35.34 3.99
CA THR A 22 -18.32 -36.29 3.41
C THR A 22 -17.83 -35.78 2.05
N GLY A 23 -16.81 -34.92 2.03
CA GLY A 23 -16.17 -34.47 0.79
C GLY A 23 -14.82 -33.79 1.02
N ALA A 24 -13.82 -34.11 0.21
CA ALA A 24 -12.55 -33.39 0.19
C ALA A 24 -12.74 -32.06 -0.56
N PHE A 25 -12.64 -30.93 0.16
CA PHE A 25 -12.77 -29.59 -0.39
C PHE A 25 -11.39 -29.01 -0.73
N GLY A 26 -11.14 -28.72 -2.01
CA GLY A 26 -9.99 -27.94 -2.46
C GLY A 26 -10.41 -26.53 -2.85
N TYR A 27 -9.78 -25.50 -2.27
CA TYR A 27 -10.01 -24.09 -2.60
C TYR A 27 -8.82 -23.50 -3.36
N THR A 28 -9.08 -22.87 -4.51
CA THR A 28 -8.07 -22.03 -5.21
C THR A 28 -8.62 -20.62 -5.45
N ARG A 29 -7.85 -19.58 -5.06
CA ARG A 29 -8.24 -18.16 -5.17
C ARG A 29 -7.49 -17.48 -6.32
N ARG A 30 -8.23 -16.91 -7.29
CA ARG A 30 -7.65 -16.10 -8.37
C ARG A 30 -8.64 -15.00 -8.77
N ARG A 31 -8.26 -13.71 -8.63
CA ARG A 31 -9.02 -12.50 -9.05
C ARG A 31 -10.53 -12.54 -8.73
N GLY A 32 -10.91 -12.30 -7.47
CA GLY A 32 -12.33 -12.10 -7.08
C GLY A 32 -13.24 -13.34 -7.18
N ARG A 33 -12.71 -14.52 -7.52
CA ARG A 33 -13.45 -15.80 -7.51
C ARG A 33 -12.80 -16.78 -6.54
N ILE A 34 -13.65 -17.41 -5.73
CA ILE A 34 -13.33 -18.63 -4.98
C ILE A 34 -13.83 -19.80 -5.83
N ARG A 35 -12.91 -20.71 -6.18
CA ARG A 35 -13.27 -21.99 -6.79
C ARG A 35 -13.40 -23.04 -5.71
N GLU A 36 -14.59 -23.59 -5.57
CA GLU A 36 -14.87 -24.76 -4.74
C GLU A 36 -14.88 -25.98 -5.66
N HIS A 37 -13.94 -26.90 -5.45
CA HIS A 37 -13.98 -28.22 -6.10
C HIS A 37 -14.67 -29.18 -5.13
N ILE A 38 -15.87 -29.65 -5.50
CA ILE A 38 -16.59 -30.70 -4.77
C ILE A 38 -16.53 -31.97 -5.62
N LEU A 39 -15.79 -32.96 -5.14
CA LEU A 39 -15.62 -34.24 -5.81
C LEU A 39 -16.54 -35.27 -5.14
N LEU A 40 -17.68 -35.57 -5.78
CA LEU A 40 -18.57 -36.65 -5.35
C LEU A 40 -18.03 -37.98 -5.91
N MET A 41 -17.35 -38.77 -5.08
CA MET A 41 -16.97 -40.14 -5.42
C MET A 41 -18.12 -41.11 -5.17
N GLY A 42 -18.48 -41.90 -6.17
CA GLY A 42 -19.41 -43.02 -6.02
C GLY A 42 -18.83 -44.10 -5.09
N ILE A 43 -19.66 -44.52 -4.14
CA ILE A 43 -19.42 -45.44 -3.02
C ILE A 43 -18.50 -46.63 -3.38
N ALA A 44 -17.28 -46.61 -2.83
CA ALA A 44 -16.57 -47.75 -2.20
C ALA A 44 -15.12 -47.33 -1.91
N GLU A 45 -14.88 -46.63 -0.78
CA GLU A 45 -13.52 -46.48 -0.25
C GLU A 45 -13.40 -47.18 1.10
N PHE A 46 -12.65 -48.29 1.09
CA PHE A 46 -11.92 -48.76 2.26
C PHE A 46 -10.73 -47.80 2.44
N ASN A 47 -10.70 -47.11 3.59
CA ASN A 47 -9.63 -46.21 3.99
C ASN A 47 -8.26 -46.91 3.98
N LEU A 48 -7.36 -46.44 3.12
CA LEU A 48 -5.91 -46.53 3.31
C LEU A 48 -5.33 -45.17 2.92
N VAL A 49 -5.06 -44.36 3.94
CA VAL A 49 -4.35 -43.08 3.83
C VAL A 49 -2.92 -43.40 3.37
N PHE A 50 -2.55 -42.94 2.18
CA PHE A 50 -1.16 -42.84 1.75
C PHE A 50 -0.83 -41.37 1.58
N ASP A 51 0.10 -40.89 2.42
CA ASP A 51 0.74 -39.59 2.26
C ASP A 51 1.38 -39.47 0.87
N THR A 52 1.19 -38.32 0.24
CA THR A 52 1.79 -37.95 -1.04
C THR A 52 3.33 -37.91 -0.93
N PRO A 53 4.09 -38.60 -1.81
CA PRO A 53 5.54 -38.47 -1.81
C PRO A 53 5.98 -37.22 -2.58
N ASP A 54 6.94 -36.49 -2.00
CA ASP A 54 7.60 -35.35 -2.61
C ASP A 54 8.21 -35.67 -3.99
N TRP A 55 8.01 -34.75 -4.94
CA TRP A 55 8.48 -34.79 -6.33
C TRP A 55 9.98 -35.16 -6.57
N PRO A 56 10.94 -34.96 -5.64
CA PRO A 56 12.33 -35.39 -5.84
C PRO A 56 12.54 -36.93 -5.80
N MET A 57 11.62 -37.71 -5.24
CA MET A 57 11.75 -39.19 -5.17
C MET A 57 11.42 -39.88 -6.50
N LEU A 58 10.44 -39.36 -7.26
CA LEU A 58 10.01 -39.93 -8.55
C LEU A 58 11.08 -39.79 -9.66
N LEU A 59 11.85 -38.70 -9.63
CA LEU A 59 12.99 -38.49 -10.52
C LEU A 59 14.13 -39.49 -10.25
N ARG A 60 14.35 -39.89 -8.99
CA ARG A 60 15.34 -40.92 -8.64
C ARG A 60 14.92 -42.32 -9.06
N SER A 61 13.62 -42.64 -9.02
CA SER A 61 13.11 -43.92 -9.54
C SER A 61 13.18 -44.03 -11.07
N ALA A 62 12.94 -42.94 -11.81
CA ALA A 62 13.07 -42.94 -13.26
C ALA A 62 14.53 -43.11 -13.73
N ALA A 63 15.48 -42.47 -13.02
CA ALA A 63 16.91 -42.68 -13.24
C ALA A 63 17.34 -44.12 -12.91
N GLY A 64 16.78 -44.74 -11.86
CA GLY A 64 17.04 -46.13 -11.50
C GLY A 64 16.53 -47.15 -12.54
N VAL A 65 15.37 -46.91 -13.16
CA VAL A 65 14.83 -47.77 -14.21
C VAL A 65 15.64 -47.67 -15.51
N LEU A 66 16.13 -46.47 -15.86
CA LEU A 66 17.04 -46.28 -17.00
C LEU A 66 18.40 -46.97 -16.78
N LEU A 67 18.94 -46.90 -15.56
CA LEU A 67 20.20 -47.56 -15.20
C LEU A 67 20.07 -49.10 -15.22
N LEU A 68 18.90 -49.63 -14.82
CA LEU A 68 18.58 -51.06 -14.89
C LEU A 68 18.42 -51.54 -16.34
N CYS A 69 17.88 -50.71 -17.23
CA CYS A 69 17.79 -51.00 -18.67
C CYS A 69 19.17 -50.99 -19.34
N GLU A 70 20.06 -50.06 -18.99
CA GLU A 70 21.45 -50.04 -19.48
C GLU A 70 22.26 -51.24 -18.94
N LEU A 71 22.11 -51.58 -17.66
CA LEU A 71 22.75 -52.77 -17.07
C LEU A 71 22.21 -54.06 -17.69
N ALA A 72 20.91 -54.15 -17.99
CA ALA A 72 20.33 -55.29 -18.69
C ALA A 72 20.86 -55.40 -20.14
N ALA A 73 21.03 -54.28 -20.85
CA ALA A 73 21.63 -54.25 -22.19
C ALA A 73 23.13 -54.61 -22.17
N MET A 74 23.85 -54.21 -21.12
CA MET A 74 25.27 -54.56 -20.92
C MET A 74 25.46 -56.04 -20.56
N VAL A 75 24.58 -56.61 -19.74
CA VAL A 75 24.56 -58.05 -19.43
C VAL A 75 24.17 -58.89 -20.66
N LEU A 76 23.26 -58.39 -21.52
CA LEU A 76 22.92 -59.04 -22.79
C LEU A 76 24.06 -58.99 -23.81
N SER A 77 24.86 -57.91 -23.83
CA SER A 77 26.01 -57.77 -24.73
C SER A 77 27.20 -58.64 -24.32
N LEU A 78 27.39 -58.88 -23.02
CA LEU A 78 28.39 -59.80 -22.47
C LEU A 78 28.10 -61.27 -22.80
N HIS A 79 26.84 -61.64 -23.05
CA HIS A 79 26.45 -63.00 -23.41
C HIS A 79 26.57 -63.33 -24.91
N VAL A 80 26.74 -62.32 -25.77
CA VAL A 80 26.87 -62.51 -27.23
C VAL A 80 28.32 -62.26 -27.66
N ARG A 81 29.22 -63.18 -27.29
CA ARG A 81 30.56 -63.26 -27.89
C ARG A 81 30.44 -63.77 -29.33
N ARG A 82 30.17 -62.87 -30.29
CA ARG A 82 30.54 -62.91 -31.73
C ARG A 82 29.57 -62.09 -32.56
N SER A 83 29.74 -60.77 -32.58
CA SER A 83 29.54 -59.92 -33.76
C SER A 83 29.65 -58.46 -33.38
N TRP A 84 30.76 -57.83 -33.78
CA TRP A 84 31.01 -56.41 -33.57
C TRP A 84 29.93 -55.50 -34.24
N ALA A 85 29.17 -56.02 -35.20
CA ALA A 85 28.07 -55.33 -35.86
C ALA A 85 26.85 -55.07 -34.94
N ALA A 86 26.58 -55.94 -33.95
CA ALA A 86 25.46 -55.78 -33.01
C ALA A 86 25.74 -54.69 -31.95
N ALA A 87 27.00 -54.56 -31.54
CA ALA A 87 27.43 -53.52 -30.60
C ALA A 87 27.39 -52.11 -31.23
N ILE A 88 27.77 -51.98 -32.51
CA ILE A 88 27.75 -50.70 -33.25
C ILE A 88 26.32 -50.21 -33.49
N SER A 89 25.37 -51.11 -33.71
CA SER A 89 23.96 -50.76 -33.94
C SER A 89 23.23 -50.37 -32.66
N LEU A 90 23.56 -50.96 -31.50
CA LEU A 90 23.07 -50.52 -30.19
C LEU A 90 23.64 -49.14 -29.80
N TRP A 91 24.90 -48.87 -30.15
CA TRP A 91 25.52 -47.54 -29.96
C TRP A 91 24.86 -46.46 -30.84
N ALA A 92 24.48 -46.80 -32.08
CA ALA A 92 23.79 -45.87 -32.98
C ALA A 92 22.37 -45.49 -32.49
N VAL A 93 21.67 -46.43 -31.83
CA VAL A 93 20.34 -46.18 -31.23
C VAL A 93 20.44 -45.27 -29.99
N GLY A 94 21.52 -45.40 -29.20
CA GLY A 94 21.81 -44.49 -28.09
C GLY A 94 22.15 -43.06 -28.55
N LEU A 95 22.93 -42.91 -29.64
CA LEU A 95 23.32 -41.59 -30.14
C LEU A 95 22.17 -40.79 -30.79
N LEU A 96 21.16 -41.48 -31.34
CA LEU A 96 20.00 -40.85 -32.00
C LEU A 96 18.86 -40.48 -31.04
N THR A 97 18.83 -41.06 -29.83
CA THR A 97 17.78 -40.78 -28.83
C THR A 97 18.16 -39.64 -27.88
N ALA A 98 19.45 -39.32 -27.73
CA ALA A 98 19.94 -38.23 -26.89
C ALA A 98 19.51 -36.81 -27.33
N PRO A 99 19.44 -36.44 -28.64
CA PRO A 99 19.02 -35.10 -29.04
C PRO A 99 17.51 -34.85 -28.88
N ALA A 100 16.68 -35.90 -28.93
CA ALA A 100 15.22 -35.77 -28.87
C ALA A 100 14.70 -35.39 -27.47
N VAL A 101 15.43 -35.79 -26.41
CA VAL A 101 15.09 -35.44 -25.02
C VAL A 101 15.48 -34.00 -24.69
N ILE A 102 16.57 -33.49 -25.27
CA ILE A 102 17.04 -32.12 -25.04
C ILE A 102 16.12 -31.09 -25.72
N VAL A 103 15.55 -31.40 -26.89
CA VAL A 103 14.60 -30.51 -27.59
C VAL A 103 13.22 -30.46 -26.90
N GLY A 104 12.80 -31.55 -26.23
CA GLY A 104 11.54 -31.60 -25.49
C GLY A 104 11.49 -30.72 -24.23
N ILE A 105 12.65 -30.38 -23.66
CA ILE A 105 12.75 -29.49 -22.49
C ILE A 105 12.68 -28.00 -22.91
N ALA A 106 12.96 -27.68 -24.18
CA ALA A 106 13.07 -26.30 -24.66
C ALA A 106 11.75 -25.68 -25.17
N TYR A 107 10.73 -26.46 -25.54
CA TYR A 107 9.48 -25.91 -26.09
C TYR A 107 8.23 -26.46 -25.40
N ARG A 108 7.67 -25.63 -24.51
CA ARG A 108 6.58 -25.93 -23.58
C ARG A 108 5.21 -26.26 -24.22
N ASN A 109 5.06 -26.30 -25.54
CA ASN A 109 3.73 -26.37 -26.18
C ASN A 109 3.60 -27.18 -27.48
N TRP A 110 4.56 -28.04 -27.84
CA TRP A 110 4.36 -28.98 -28.95
C TRP A 110 4.25 -30.43 -28.45
N THR A 111 3.22 -31.11 -28.93
CA THR A 111 2.64 -32.34 -28.38
C THR A 111 3.62 -33.52 -28.39
N ILE A 112 3.88 -34.07 -27.20
CA ILE A 112 4.61 -35.33 -26.94
C ILE A 112 4.13 -36.49 -27.84
N VAL A 113 2.88 -36.41 -28.31
CA VAL A 113 2.24 -37.32 -29.26
C VAL A 113 2.96 -37.37 -30.62
N SER A 114 3.42 -36.23 -31.14
CA SER A 114 4.00 -36.14 -32.49
C SER A 114 5.37 -36.80 -32.58
N VAL A 115 6.19 -36.64 -31.53
CA VAL A 115 7.54 -37.22 -31.45
C VAL A 115 7.49 -38.74 -31.26
N SER A 116 6.51 -39.22 -30.49
CA SER A 116 6.31 -40.66 -30.24
C SER A 116 5.80 -41.40 -31.49
N LEU A 117 4.92 -40.76 -32.28
CA LEU A 117 4.44 -41.31 -33.56
C LEU A 117 5.55 -41.38 -34.61
N LEU A 118 6.38 -40.33 -34.74
CA LEU A 118 7.53 -40.32 -35.65
C LEU A 118 8.58 -41.40 -35.29
N GLY A 119 8.85 -41.60 -33.99
CA GLY A 119 9.72 -42.68 -33.51
C GLY A 119 9.18 -44.08 -33.81
N GLY A 120 7.86 -44.29 -33.66
CA GLY A 120 7.20 -45.55 -34.00
C GLY A 120 7.24 -45.88 -35.50
N VAL A 121 7.05 -44.88 -36.36
CA VAL A 121 7.13 -45.04 -37.82
C VAL A 121 8.56 -45.34 -38.28
N ALA A 122 9.57 -44.68 -37.71
CA ALA A 122 10.97 -44.96 -38.01
C ALA A 122 11.39 -46.38 -37.60
N LEU A 123 10.94 -46.86 -36.43
CA LEU A 123 11.19 -48.23 -35.96
C LEU A 123 10.54 -49.28 -36.88
N MET A 124 9.31 -49.01 -37.36
CA MET A 124 8.62 -49.88 -38.32
C MET A 124 9.34 -49.95 -39.67
N ALA A 125 9.92 -48.84 -40.15
CA ALA A 125 10.71 -48.81 -41.38
C ALA A 125 12.03 -49.61 -41.25
N ILE A 126 12.69 -49.54 -40.09
CA ILE A 126 13.92 -50.31 -39.79
C ILE A 126 13.62 -51.81 -39.67
N VAL A 127 12.50 -52.17 -39.03
CA VAL A 127 12.08 -53.58 -38.91
C VAL A 127 11.65 -54.16 -40.26
N ALA A 128 10.98 -53.37 -41.11
CA ALA A 128 10.59 -53.80 -42.46
C ALA A 128 11.80 -54.03 -43.38
N THR A 129 12.82 -53.16 -43.30
CA THR A 129 14.07 -53.32 -44.06
C THR A 129 14.89 -54.52 -43.57
N PHE A 130 14.91 -54.79 -42.25
CA PHE A 130 15.54 -56.00 -41.69
C PHE A 130 14.78 -57.29 -42.07
N GLY A 131 13.45 -57.24 -42.12
CA GLY A 131 12.61 -58.32 -42.64
C GLY A 131 12.87 -58.63 -44.13
N LEU A 132 13.10 -57.59 -44.95
CA LEU A 132 13.48 -57.75 -46.36
C LEU A 132 14.89 -58.35 -46.51
N MET A 133 15.86 -57.90 -45.71
CA MET A 133 17.22 -58.45 -45.72
C MET A 133 17.26 -59.94 -45.33
N THR A 134 16.48 -60.34 -44.32
CA THR A 134 16.40 -61.76 -43.89
C THR A 134 15.62 -62.64 -44.88
N SER A 135 14.70 -62.06 -45.66
CA SER A 135 14.03 -62.71 -46.79
C SER A 135 14.98 -63.00 -47.95
N VAL A 136 15.89 -62.07 -48.27
CA VAL A 136 16.91 -62.24 -49.33
C VAL A 136 17.98 -63.29 -48.93
N ALA A 137 18.20 -63.51 -47.63
CA ALA A 137 19.17 -64.46 -47.09
C ALA A 137 18.67 -65.93 -46.97
N GLY A 138 17.50 -66.27 -47.51
CA GLY A 138 17.08 -67.67 -47.72
C GLY A 138 16.54 -68.45 -46.51
N GLN A 139 16.17 -67.80 -45.38
CA GLN A 139 15.53 -68.48 -44.23
C GLN A 139 14.10 -67.98 -43.94
N PRO A 140 13.08 -68.41 -44.72
CA PRO A 140 11.75 -67.80 -44.73
C PRO A 140 10.90 -68.05 -43.48
N MET A 141 11.11 -69.16 -42.74
CA MET A 141 10.29 -69.49 -41.57
C MET A 141 10.67 -68.70 -40.32
N ARG A 142 11.97 -68.43 -40.09
CA ARG A 142 12.43 -67.64 -38.95
C ARG A 142 12.09 -66.15 -39.12
N GLY A 143 12.12 -65.64 -40.35
CA GLY A 143 11.73 -64.27 -40.66
C GLY A 143 10.28 -63.95 -40.29
N LYS A 144 9.32 -64.85 -40.58
CA LYS A 144 7.89 -64.63 -40.27
C LYS A 144 7.58 -64.62 -38.78
N VAL A 145 8.23 -65.48 -38.00
CA VAL A 145 8.06 -65.53 -36.53
C VAL A 145 8.68 -64.29 -35.88
N LEU A 146 9.86 -63.87 -36.35
CA LEU A 146 10.51 -62.66 -35.88
C LEU A 146 9.67 -61.42 -36.21
N LEU A 147 9.17 -61.30 -37.44
CA LEU A 147 8.30 -60.20 -37.88
C LEU A 147 7.01 -60.15 -37.04
N ALA A 148 6.38 -61.30 -36.77
CA ALA A 148 5.18 -61.37 -35.94
C ALA A 148 5.45 -60.99 -34.47
N SER A 149 6.63 -61.35 -33.94
CA SER A 149 7.02 -60.97 -32.58
C SER A 149 7.33 -59.47 -32.45
N LEU A 150 7.97 -58.88 -33.46
CA LEU A 150 8.26 -57.45 -33.51
C LEU A 150 6.99 -56.63 -33.71
N PHE A 151 6.06 -57.08 -34.56
CA PHE A 151 4.75 -56.45 -34.75
C PHE A 151 3.89 -56.46 -33.48
N ARG A 152 3.94 -57.55 -32.70
CA ARG A 152 3.31 -57.62 -31.38
C ARG A 152 3.96 -56.64 -30.39
N GLY A 153 5.29 -56.51 -30.43
CA GLY A 153 6.04 -55.57 -29.61
C GLY A 153 5.69 -54.11 -29.91
N THR A 154 5.65 -53.71 -31.18
CA THR A 154 5.28 -52.33 -31.58
C THR A 154 3.83 -51.99 -31.27
N ILE A 155 2.89 -52.93 -31.42
CA ILE A 155 1.50 -52.72 -31.00
C ILE A 155 1.41 -52.50 -29.49
N LEU A 156 2.11 -53.30 -28.68
CA LEU A 156 2.11 -53.16 -27.22
C LEU A 156 2.70 -51.83 -26.76
N VAL A 157 3.81 -51.39 -27.37
CA VAL A 157 4.44 -50.10 -27.06
C VAL A 157 3.56 -48.93 -27.51
N SER A 158 2.91 -49.05 -28.67
CA SER A 158 1.99 -48.01 -29.17
C SER A 158 0.73 -47.89 -28.31
N LEU A 159 0.21 -49.01 -27.81
CA LEU A 159 -0.91 -49.03 -26.86
C LEU A 159 -0.50 -48.48 -25.48
N ALA A 160 0.71 -48.76 -25.02
CA ALA A 160 1.24 -48.20 -23.77
C ALA A 160 1.44 -46.67 -23.88
N ALA A 161 1.99 -46.19 -25.01
CA ALA A 161 2.15 -44.75 -25.28
C ALA A 161 0.81 -44.03 -25.47
N ALA A 162 -0.18 -44.66 -26.12
CA ALA A 162 -1.53 -44.15 -26.22
C ALA A 162 -2.24 -44.11 -24.84
N GLY A 163 -1.99 -45.10 -23.98
CA GLY A 163 -2.46 -45.13 -22.60
C GLY A 163 -1.86 -44.04 -21.71
N TRP A 164 -0.66 -43.53 -22.03
CA TRP A 164 -0.05 -42.38 -21.35
C TRP A 164 -0.64 -41.03 -21.79
N ALA A 165 -1.16 -40.95 -23.01
CA ALA A 165 -1.69 -39.70 -23.58
C ALA A 165 -3.20 -39.51 -23.32
N TRP A 166 -3.93 -40.57 -22.96
CA TRP A 166 -5.35 -40.51 -22.67
C TRP A 166 -5.58 -40.40 -21.16
N PRO A 167 -6.59 -39.63 -20.70
CA PRO A 167 -7.01 -39.72 -19.30
C PRO A 167 -7.31 -41.19 -18.97
N LEU A 168 -7.02 -41.63 -17.75
CA LEU A 168 -7.13 -43.03 -17.29
C LEU A 168 -8.42 -43.74 -17.76
N SER A 169 -9.51 -43.00 -17.93
CA SER A 169 -10.79 -43.46 -18.48
C SER A 169 -10.74 -43.98 -19.92
N GLY A 170 -9.93 -43.37 -20.80
CA GLY A 170 -9.81 -43.78 -22.20
C GLY A 170 -9.07 -45.11 -22.37
N SER A 171 -7.98 -45.32 -21.63
CA SER A 171 -7.23 -46.59 -21.62
C SER A 171 -8.07 -47.75 -21.10
N VAL A 172 -8.90 -47.51 -20.08
CA VAL A 172 -9.80 -48.51 -19.48
C VAL A 172 -10.85 -48.97 -20.50
N LEU A 173 -11.42 -48.06 -21.28
CA LEU A 173 -12.40 -48.39 -22.33
C LEU A 173 -11.80 -49.24 -23.46
N VAL A 174 -10.57 -48.93 -23.90
CA VAL A 174 -9.88 -49.69 -24.97
C VAL A 174 -9.55 -51.11 -24.49
N ILE A 175 -9.04 -51.27 -23.27
CA ILE A 175 -8.75 -52.59 -22.69
C ILE A 175 -10.04 -53.42 -22.56
N GLY A 176 -11.14 -52.80 -22.09
CA GLY A 176 -12.45 -53.44 -22.02
C GLY A 176 -12.96 -53.90 -23.39
N ALA A 177 -12.83 -53.06 -24.42
CA ALA A 177 -13.24 -53.39 -25.79
C ALA A 177 -12.39 -54.52 -26.40
N CYS A 178 -11.07 -54.52 -26.18
CA CYS A 178 -10.19 -55.60 -26.62
C CYS A 178 -10.50 -56.93 -25.93
N ALA A 179 -10.78 -56.90 -24.62
CA ALA A 179 -11.19 -58.09 -23.86
C ALA A 179 -12.52 -58.66 -24.37
N ALA A 180 -13.52 -57.80 -24.63
CA ALA A 180 -14.80 -58.20 -25.19
C ALA A 180 -14.65 -58.81 -26.60
N PHE A 181 -13.86 -58.18 -27.47
CA PHE A 181 -13.56 -58.70 -28.81
C PHE A 181 -12.85 -60.05 -28.78
N TRP A 182 -11.87 -60.23 -27.88
CA TRP A 182 -11.16 -61.49 -27.72
C TRP A 182 -12.07 -62.60 -27.18
N MET A 183 -13.00 -62.28 -26.26
CA MET A 183 -14.03 -63.21 -25.79
C MET A 183 -14.98 -63.64 -26.91
N LEU A 184 -15.47 -62.68 -27.71
CA LEU A 184 -16.30 -62.95 -28.89
C LEU A 184 -15.59 -63.89 -29.86
N ARG A 185 -14.30 -63.66 -30.12
CA ARG A 185 -13.48 -64.51 -31.01
C ARG A 185 -13.20 -65.89 -30.41
N SER A 186 -12.88 -65.97 -29.12
CA SER A 186 -12.63 -67.24 -28.43
C SER A 186 -13.87 -68.12 -28.41
N TYR A 187 -15.05 -67.54 -28.17
CA TYR A 187 -16.29 -68.31 -28.19
C TYR A 187 -16.68 -68.76 -29.61
N ARG A 188 -16.18 -68.17 -30.69
CA ARG A 188 -16.40 -68.70 -32.05
C ARG A 188 -15.71 -70.04 -32.30
N ARG A 189 -14.66 -70.39 -31.53
CA ARG A 189 -13.95 -71.68 -31.62
C ARG A 189 -13.98 -72.39 -30.27
N THR A 190 -15.08 -73.05 -29.96
CA THR A 190 -15.22 -73.91 -28.77
C THR A 190 -15.04 -75.37 -29.15
N THR A 191 -14.25 -76.11 -28.37
CA THR A 191 -13.94 -77.54 -28.56
C THR A 191 -14.99 -78.50 -27.99
N ALA A 192 -16.02 -77.99 -27.31
CA ALA A 192 -17.11 -78.78 -26.71
C ALA A 192 -18.47 -78.48 -27.36
N GLU A 193 -19.29 -79.51 -27.56
CA GLU A 193 -20.64 -79.44 -28.14
C GLU A 193 -21.65 -78.88 -27.12
N ILE A 194 -21.76 -77.56 -27.06
CA ILE A 194 -22.75 -76.85 -26.23
C ILE A 194 -23.80 -76.23 -27.16
N SER A 195 -25.08 -76.32 -26.77
CA SER A 195 -26.18 -75.72 -27.53
C SER A 195 -26.00 -74.20 -27.71
N ALA A 196 -26.41 -73.68 -28.87
CA ALA A 196 -26.20 -72.28 -29.24
C ALA A 196 -26.80 -71.28 -28.23
N ALA A 197 -27.93 -71.63 -27.59
CA ALA A 197 -28.59 -70.81 -26.59
C ALA A 197 -27.75 -70.67 -25.29
N LYS A 198 -27.19 -71.77 -24.78
CA LYS A 198 -26.31 -71.74 -23.59
C LYS A 198 -25.03 -70.97 -23.87
N LYS A 199 -24.50 -71.11 -25.08
CA LYS A 199 -23.32 -70.38 -25.55
C LYS A 199 -23.55 -68.88 -25.64
N ALA A 200 -24.70 -68.46 -26.17
CA ALA A 200 -25.11 -67.05 -26.20
C ALA A 200 -25.31 -66.48 -24.78
N GLY A 201 -25.94 -67.25 -23.89
CA GLY A 201 -26.15 -66.86 -22.49
C GLY A 201 -24.84 -66.64 -21.73
N LEU A 202 -23.89 -67.59 -21.81
CA LEU A 202 -22.59 -67.46 -21.15
C LEU A 202 -21.75 -66.31 -21.72
N LEU A 203 -21.82 -66.08 -23.03
CA LEU A 203 -21.15 -64.96 -23.68
C LEU A 203 -21.74 -63.61 -23.23
N ALA A 204 -23.07 -63.49 -23.17
CA ALA A 204 -23.75 -62.28 -22.71
C ALA A 204 -23.36 -61.95 -21.26
N LEU A 205 -23.32 -62.95 -20.38
CA LEU A 205 -22.96 -62.79 -18.96
C LEU A 205 -21.49 -62.34 -18.81
N ARG A 206 -20.60 -62.82 -19.68
CA ARG A 206 -19.18 -62.40 -19.69
C ARG A 206 -18.99 -60.98 -20.20
N ILE A 207 -19.70 -60.61 -21.27
CA ILE A 207 -19.69 -59.24 -21.80
C ILE A 207 -20.22 -58.27 -20.73
N LEU A 208 -21.30 -58.64 -20.05
CA LEU A 208 -21.85 -57.85 -18.94
C LEU A 208 -20.83 -57.68 -17.81
N ALA A 209 -20.12 -58.74 -17.41
CA ALA A 209 -19.09 -58.66 -16.37
C ALA A 209 -17.92 -57.73 -16.77
N VAL A 210 -17.48 -57.78 -18.03
CA VAL A 210 -16.42 -56.88 -18.54
C VAL A 210 -16.92 -55.43 -18.58
N LEU A 211 -18.16 -55.19 -19.01
CA LEU A 211 -18.76 -53.85 -19.00
C LEU A 211 -18.84 -53.27 -17.59
N LEU A 212 -19.28 -54.07 -16.62
CA LEU A 212 -19.34 -53.65 -15.20
C LEU A 212 -17.95 -53.34 -14.64
N LEU A 213 -16.95 -54.20 -14.88
CA LEU A 213 -15.57 -53.95 -14.46
C LEU A 213 -15.00 -52.68 -15.10
N THR A 214 -15.29 -52.45 -16.38
CA THR A 214 -14.86 -51.26 -17.11
C THR A 214 -15.49 -49.99 -16.52
N ALA A 215 -16.78 -50.05 -16.16
CA ALA A 215 -17.47 -48.94 -15.50
C ALA A 215 -16.91 -48.65 -14.10
N CYS A 216 -16.60 -49.69 -13.31
CA CYS A 216 -15.95 -49.53 -12.00
C CYS A 216 -14.56 -48.90 -12.10
N LEU A 217 -13.75 -49.34 -13.08
CA LEU A 217 -12.41 -48.80 -13.32
C LEU A 217 -12.43 -47.40 -13.90
N ALA A 218 -13.45 -47.07 -14.70
CA ALA A 218 -13.60 -45.74 -15.29
C ALA A 218 -13.92 -44.65 -14.26
N ARG A 219 -14.31 -45.02 -13.02
CA ARG A 219 -14.63 -44.12 -11.91
C ARG A 219 -15.37 -42.86 -12.39
N PRO A 220 -16.63 -42.98 -12.87
CA PRO A 220 -17.37 -41.84 -13.36
C PRO A 220 -17.53 -40.81 -12.24
N ALA A 221 -16.80 -39.70 -12.34
CA ALA A 221 -16.84 -38.59 -11.40
C ALA A 221 -17.58 -37.42 -12.06
N MET A 222 -18.48 -36.81 -11.29
CA MET A 222 -19.20 -35.62 -11.71
C MET A 222 -18.59 -34.43 -10.99
N GLU A 223 -17.85 -33.58 -11.72
CA GLU A 223 -17.27 -32.36 -11.17
C GLU A 223 -18.27 -31.20 -11.28
N TYR A 224 -18.65 -30.63 -10.14
CA TYR A 224 -19.48 -29.43 -10.07
C TYR A 224 -18.60 -28.21 -9.78
N GLU A 225 -18.32 -27.38 -10.79
CA GLU A 225 -17.65 -26.09 -10.58
C GLU A 225 -18.70 -25.03 -10.17
N ARG A 226 -18.72 -24.64 -8.89
CA ARG A 226 -19.58 -23.55 -8.40
C ARG A 226 -18.76 -22.29 -8.19
N SER A 227 -18.74 -21.40 -9.17
CA SER A 227 -18.15 -20.07 -9.00
C SER A 227 -19.12 -19.15 -8.27
N ARG A 228 -18.79 -18.71 -7.05
CA ARG A 228 -19.49 -17.60 -6.39
C ARG A 228 -18.75 -16.29 -6.72
N PRO A 229 -19.38 -15.32 -7.41
CA PRO A 229 -18.81 -13.99 -7.50
C PRO A 229 -18.83 -13.35 -6.11
N ILE A 230 -17.68 -12.94 -5.60
CA ILE A 230 -17.65 -12.07 -4.42
C ILE A 230 -18.09 -10.69 -4.91
N PRO A 231 -19.18 -10.11 -4.40
CA PRO A 231 -19.60 -8.77 -4.80
C PRO A 231 -18.53 -7.78 -4.34
N SER A 232 -18.02 -6.99 -5.29
CA SER A 232 -17.11 -5.91 -4.97
C SER A 232 -17.83 -4.78 -4.26
N VAL A 233 -17.13 -4.08 -3.36
CA VAL A 233 -17.70 -2.97 -2.57
C VAL A 233 -17.24 -1.63 -3.14
N ILE A 234 -18.16 -0.67 -3.25
CA ILE A 234 -17.88 0.72 -3.58
C ILE A 234 -18.15 1.55 -2.32
N LEU A 235 -17.16 2.35 -1.90
CA LEU A 235 -17.29 3.22 -0.74
C LEU A 235 -17.63 4.63 -1.21
N LEU A 236 -18.73 5.20 -0.72
CA LEU A 236 -19.16 6.58 -1.00
C LEU A 236 -19.15 7.38 0.30
N GLY A 237 -18.15 8.24 0.46
CA GLY A 237 -17.99 9.13 1.60
C GLY A 237 -18.64 10.48 1.35
N VAL A 238 -19.45 10.94 2.31
CA VAL A 238 -20.04 12.28 2.31
C VAL A 238 -19.53 13.09 3.49
N ASP A 239 -18.93 14.24 3.21
CA ASP A 239 -18.47 15.17 4.23
C ASP A 239 -19.67 15.80 4.97
N THR A 240 -19.61 15.79 6.30
CA THR A 240 -20.62 16.33 7.22
C THR A 240 -20.01 17.35 8.19
N SER A 241 -18.88 17.93 7.83
CA SER A 241 -18.27 19.04 8.56
C SER A 241 -19.10 20.33 8.50
N SER A 242 -18.87 21.21 9.46
CA SER A 242 -19.61 22.48 9.59
C SER A 242 -19.50 23.40 8.37
N SER A 243 -18.47 23.25 7.53
CA SER A 243 -18.35 23.99 6.27
C SER A 243 -19.38 23.55 5.23
N MET A 244 -19.90 22.32 5.32
CA MET A 244 -20.96 21.82 4.44
C MET A 244 -22.33 22.44 4.71
N ASN A 245 -22.49 23.19 5.80
CA ASN A 245 -23.67 24.04 6.03
C ASN A 245 -23.60 25.41 5.33
N ARG A 246 -22.47 25.78 4.71
CA ARG A 246 -22.36 27.04 3.97
C ARG A 246 -23.32 27.03 2.79
N LYS A 247 -24.03 28.15 2.62
CA LYS A 247 -25.00 28.39 1.54
C LYS A 247 -24.29 29.05 0.36
N ASP A 248 -23.55 28.26 -0.39
CA ASP A 248 -22.83 28.72 -1.58
C ASP A 248 -22.89 27.73 -2.73
N ALA A 249 -23.53 26.57 -2.58
CA ALA A 249 -23.71 25.64 -3.67
C ALA A 249 -24.81 26.15 -4.62
N ALA A 250 -24.56 26.04 -5.92
CA ALA A 250 -25.56 26.35 -6.93
C ALA A 250 -26.80 25.47 -6.73
N ALA A 251 -27.97 26.09 -6.67
CA ALA A 251 -29.22 25.36 -6.74
C ALA A 251 -29.47 24.92 -8.18
N ASN A 252 -29.97 23.70 -8.39
CA ASN A 252 -30.26 23.12 -9.72
C ASN A 252 -31.40 23.84 -10.49
N SER A 253 -31.76 25.06 -10.09
CA SER A 253 -32.93 25.81 -10.54
C SER A 253 -32.53 27.18 -11.14
N GLY A 254 -31.66 27.16 -12.16
CA GLY A 254 -31.32 28.34 -12.98
C GLY A 254 -30.41 29.39 -12.31
N ASP A 255 -29.82 30.25 -13.15
CA ASP A 255 -28.79 31.27 -12.80
C ASP A 255 -29.18 32.28 -11.70
N ASN A 256 -30.41 32.23 -11.17
CA ASN A 256 -30.94 33.17 -10.17
C ASN A 256 -31.54 32.49 -8.92
N ALA A 257 -31.35 31.18 -8.71
CA ALA A 257 -31.81 30.54 -7.49
C ALA A 257 -30.92 30.89 -6.30
N ASP A 258 -31.54 31.04 -5.11
CA ASP A 258 -30.81 31.30 -3.87
C ASP A 258 -29.80 30.18 -3.59
N PRO A 259 -28.58 30.51 -3.13
CA PRO A 259 -27.57 29.52 -2.78
C PRO A 259 -28.10 28.55 -1.72
N GLN A 260 -27.96 27.26 -2.00
CA GLN A 260 -28.33 26.20 -1.06
C GLN A 260 -27.13 25.77 -0.22
N ALA A 261 -27.39 25.15 0.93
CA ALA A 261 -26.34 24.54 1.74
C ALA A 261 -25.65 23.43 0.93
N ARG A 262 -24.31 23.34 1.01
CA ARG A 262 -23.54 22.31 0.28
C ARG A 262 -24.03 20.89 0.57
N ILE A 263 -24.36 20.57 1.83
CA ILE A 263 -24.92 19.26 2.20
C ILE A 263 -26.29 18.99 1.57
N ALA A 264 -27.13 20.02 1.40
CA ALA A 264 -28.41 19.91 0.71
C ALA A 264 -28.21 19.67 -0.79
N ALA A 265 -27.24 20.37 -1.40
CA ALA A 265 -26.84 20.15 -2.78
C ALA A 265 -26.35 18.72 -3.02
N VAL A 266 -25.58 18.14 -2.09
CA VAL A 266 -25.17 16.73 -2.16
C VAL A 266 -26.37 15.81 -2.08
N SER A 267 -27.28 16.02 -1.12
CA SER A 267 -28.53 15.24 -1.01
C SER A 267 -29.32 15.28 -2.33
N ASP A 268 -29.47 16.45 -2.93
CA ASP A 268 -30.23 16.61 -4.17
C ASP A 268 -29.50 16.05 -5.39
N ALA A 269 -28.18 16.17 -5.45
CA ALA A 269 -27.36 15.52 -6.47
C ALA A 269 -27.48 14.00 -6.40
N LEU A 270 -27.46 13.43 -5.19
CA LEU A 270 -27.67 12.02 -4.97
C LEU A 270 -29.09 11.61 -5.44
N LYS A 271 -30.15 12.36 -5.07
CA LYS A 271 -31.53 12.09 -5.51
C LYS A 271 -31.66 12.12 -7.03
N ASN A 272 -31.14 13.16 -7.68
CA ASN A 272 -31.24 13.36 -9.13
C ASN A 272 -30.48 12.25 -9.89
N ASN A 273 -29.41 11.72 -9.30
CA ASN A 273 -28.58 10.68 -9.87
C ASN A 273 -28.89 9.28 -9.29
N ALA A 274 -30.10 9.05 -8.76
CA ALA A 274 -30.49 7.77 -8.21
C ALA A 274 -30.34 6.59 -9.20
N HIS A 275 -30.55 6.85 -10.49
CA HIS A 275 -30.35 5.88 -11.57
C HIS A 275 -28.87 5.41 -11.70
N LEU A 276 -27.90 6.29 -11.43
CA LEU A 276 -26.48 5.93 -11.43
C LEU A 276 -26.14 5.04 -10.23
N LEU A 277 -26.64 5.37 -9.03
CA LEU A 277 -26.48 4.53 -7.84
C LEU A 277 -27.10 3.15 -8.03
N GLN A 278 -28.24 3.06 -8.72
CA GLN A 278 -28.83 1.78 -9.09
C GLN A 278 -27.95 0.98 -10.06
N THR A 279 -27.29 1.65 -11.01
CA THR A 279 -26.32 1.02 -11.92
C THR A 279 -25.11 0.48 -11.16
N LEU A 280 -24.59 1.23 -10.18
CA LEU A 280 -23.50 0.77 -9.31
C LEU A 280 -23.94 -0.42 -8.43
N THR A 281 -25.14 -0.37 -7.88
CA THR A 281 -25.72 -1.45 -7.06
C THR A 281 -25.95 -2.74 -7.87
N ASN A 282 -26.15 -2.63 -9.18
CA ASN A 282 -26.22 -3.79 -10.07
C ASN A 282 -24.86 -4.47 -10.27
N GLN A 283 -23.76 -3.75 -10.12
CA GLN A 283 -22.39 -4.25 -10.32
C GLN A 283 -21.71 -4.67 -9.01
N GLY A 284 -22.05 -4.04 -7.89
CA GLY A 284 -21.46 -4.31 -6.58
C GLY A 284 -22.31 -3.77 -5.42
N GLU A 285 -21.82 -3.94 -4.20
CA GLU A 285 -22.42 -3.30 -3.02
C GLU A 285 -21.95 -1.85 -2.94
N VAL A 286 -22.83 -0.92 -2.58
CA VAL A 286 -22.46 0.48 -2.35
C VAL A 286 -22.64 0.79 -0.87
N ASN A 287 -21.55 1.09 -0.16
CA ASN A 287 -21.60 1.56 1.22
C ASN A 287 -21.43 3.07 1.27
N ILE A 288 -22.47 3.76 1.72
CA ILE A 288 -22.47 5.18 1.97
C ILE A 288 -22.09 5.41 3.44
N PHE A 289 -21.03 6.17 3.65
CA PHE A 289 -20.58 6.61 4.96
C PHE A 289 -20.51 8.14 5.00
N THR A 290 -20.70 8.71 6.18
CA THR A 290 -20.50 10.13 6.42
C THR A 290 -19.25 10.35 7.24
N PHE A 291 -18.50 11.40 6.95
CA PHE A 291 -17.27 11.69 7.69
C PHE A 291 -17.18 13.15 8.14
N SER A 292 -16.44 13.35 9.23
CA SER A 292 -16.01 14.66 9.74
C SER A 292 -14.63 14.46 10.40
N LEU A 293 -14.57 14.34 11.73
CA LEU A 293 -13.38 13.84 12.44
C LEU A 293 -13.22 12.32 12.30
N ASN A 294 -14.33 11.59 12.25
CA ASN A 294 -14.38 10.14 12.18
C ASN A 294 -15.36 9.71 11.08
N SER A 295 -15.20 8.47 10.60
CA SER A 295 -16.11 7.82 9.67
C SER A 295 -17.29 7.17 10.40
N LYS A 296 -18.51 7.43 9.92
CA LYS A 296 -19.74 6.82 10.43
C LYS A 296 -20.49 6.13 9.29
N PRO A 297 -20.90 4.86 9.44
CA PRO A 297 -21.72 4.20 8.44
C PRO A 297 -23.09 4.88 8.35
N HIS A 298 -23.56 5.12 7.13
CA HIS A 298 -24.87 5.74 6.90
C HIS A 298 -25.86 4.74 6.31
N VAL A 299 -25.61 4.25 5.10
CA VAL A 299 -26.49 3.30 4.41
C VAL A 299 -25.67 2.32 3.60
N LEU A 300 -25.95 1.02 3.77
CA LEU A 300 -25.44 -0.03 2.91
C LEU A 300 -26.50 -0.40 1.87
N LEU A 301 -26.17 -0.27 0.59
CA LEU A 301 -26.99 -0.72 -0.53
C LEU A 301 -26.47 -2.10 -0.98
N PRO A 302 -27.22 -3.18 -0.67
CA PRO A 302 -26.81 -4.52 -1.03
C PRO A 302 -26.87 -4.70 -2.56
N GLY A 303 -25.89 -5.38 -3.13
CA GLY A 303 -25.87 -5.68 -4.55
C GLY A 303 -27.03 -6.59 -4.96
N LYS A 304 -27.39 -6.56 -6.26
CA LYS A 304 -28.51 -7.35 -6.84
C LYS A 304 -28.46 -8.85 -6.54
N ALA A 305 -27.28 -9.39 -6.20
CA ALA A 305 -27.08 -10.78 -5.82
C ALA A 305 -27.85 -11.22 -4.55
N GLU A 306 -28.30 -10.28 -3.70
CA GLU A 306 -29.02 -10.60 -2.45
C GLU A 306 -30.55 -10.64 -2.56
N GLY A 307 -31.15 -10.40 -3.74
CA GLY A 307 -32.60 -10.51 -3.92
C GLY A 307 -33.46 -9.50 -3.13
N LYS A 308 -32.84 -8.47 -2.53
CA LYS A 308 -33.55 -7.37 -1.84
C LYS A 308 -34.09 -6.35 -2.86
N PRO A 309 -35.26 -5.73 -2.59
CA PRO A 309 -35.93 -4.84 -3.53
C PRO A 309 -35.04 -3.65 -3.94
N PRO A 310 -35.24 -3.11 -5.16
CA PRO A 310 -34.46 -2.00 -5.69
C PRO A 310 -34.57 -0.77 -4.80
N VAL A 311 -33.46 -0.05 -4.69
CA VAL A 311 -33.19 1.30 -4.14
C VAL A 311 -34.46 2.18 -4.02
N ALA A 312 -35.29 1.89 -3.02
CA ALA A 312 -36.47 2.66 -2.64
C ALA A 312 -36.54 2.78 -1.11
N SER A 313 -35.37 2.86 -0.47
CA SER A 313 -35.25 3.14 0.96
C SER A 313 -35.12 4.66 1.14
N SER A 314 -36.12 5.24 1.80
CA SER A 314 -36.33 6.65 2.11
C SER A 314 -35.17 7.41 2.80
N ASN A 315 -34.04 6.75 3.07
CA ASN A 315 -33.00 7.25 3.96
C ASN A 315 -31.66 7.54 3.26
N ILE A 316 -31.47 7.16 1.99
CA ILE A 316 -30.20 7.37 1.25
C ILE A 316 -29.84 8.86 1.16
N TRP A 317 -30.85 9.67 0.89
CA TRP A 317 -30.72 11.11 0.70
C TRP A 317 -30.87 11.89 2.01
N ASN A 318 -31.23 11.22 3.10
CA ASN A 318 -31.46 11.85 4.40
C ASN A 318 -30.15 11.89 5.18
N LEU A 319 -29.21 12.69 4.67
CA LEU A 319 -27.91 12.87 5.28
C LEU A 319 -28.06 13.51 6.66
N PRO A 320 -27.24 13.12 7.65
CA PRO A 320 -27.22 13.77 8.96
C PRO A 320 -26.85 15.25 8.81
N LYS A 321 -27.26 16.06 9.80
CA LYS A 321 -26.88 17.47 9.84
C LYS A 321 -25.36 17.60 9.84
N ALA A 322 -24.84 18.56 9.08
CA ALA A 322 -23.41 18.78 8.97
C ALA A 322 -22.88 19.59 10.16
N ASP A 323 -22.78 18.95 11.32
CA ASP A 323 -22.36 19.58 12.59
C ASP A 323 -20.93 19.20 13.01
N GLY A 324 -20.18 18.50 12.14
CA GLY A 324 -18.80 18.10 12.40
C GLY A 324 -17.89 19.31 12.66
N ALA A 325 -17.12 19.27 13.74
CA ALA A 325 -16.24 20.37 14.14
C ALA A 325 -15.04 20.57 13.18
N ALA A 326 -14.60 19.50 12.52
CA ALA A 326 -13.46 19.48 11.62
C ALA A 326 -13.62 18.39 10.55
N THR A 327 -12.71 18.39 9.57
CA THR A 327 -12.65 17.45 8.44
C THR A 327 -11.28 16.78 8.44
N ALA A 328 -11.27 15.49 8.81
CA ALA A 328 -10.10 14.60 8.82
C ALA A 328 -10.23 13.57 7.69
N ILE A 329 -9.90 13.98 6.46
CA ILE A 329 -10.13 13.19 5.25
C ILE A 329 -9.30 11.91 5.27
N GLY A 330 -8.02 12.00 5.63
CA GLY A 330 -7.11 10.86 5.59
C GLY A 330 -7.48 9.79 6.60
N ASP A 331 -7.68 10.20 7.86
CA ASP A 331 -8.06 9.29 8.95
C ASP A 331 -9.45 8.68 8.71
N SER A 332 -10.44 9.47 8.26
CA SER A 332 -11.79 8.96 7.97
C SER A 332 -11.82 7.98 6.79
N ALA A 333 -11.03 8.23 5.73
CA ALA A 333 -10.92 7.30 4.60
C ALA A 333 -10.23 5.99 5.01
N ALA A 334 -9.22 6.05 5.89
CA ALA A 334 -8.58 4.87 6.46
C ALA A 334 -9.55 4.05 7.33
N GLU A 335 -10.31 4.72 8.21
CA GLU A 335 -11.32 4.09 9.07
C GLU A 335 -12.44 3.43 8.24
N ALA A 336 -12.87 4.05 7.15
CA ALA A 336 -13.87 3.48 6.25
C ALA A 336 -13.35 2.24 5.49
N PHE A 337 -12.08 2.22 5.11
CA PHE A 337 -11.47 1.13 4.33
C PHE A 337 -11.04 -0.07 5.19
N ALA A 338 -10.56 0.16 6.41
CA ALA A 338 -9.96 -0.87 7.26
C ALA A 338 -10.83 -2.12 7.50
N PRO A 339 -12.16 -2.03 7.74
CA PRO A 339 -13.01 -3.22 7.92
C PRO A 339 -13.06 -4.12 6.69
N TYR A 340 -13.00 -3.54 5.49
CA TYR A 340 -13.07 -4.29 4.22
C TYR A 340 -11.75 -4.98 3.91
N ALA A 341 -10.64 -4.27 4.12
CA ALA A 341 -9.30 -4.84 4.00
C ALA A 341 -9.11 -6.01 4.98
N ALA A 342 -9.51 -5.84 6.24
CA ALA A 342 -9.44 -6.88 7.26
C ALA A 342 -10.33 -8.10 6.95
N ALA A 343 -11.52 -7.87 6.40
CA ALA A 343 -12.43 -8.93 5.95
C ALA A 343 -12.01 -9.58 4.62
N GLY A 344 -10.92 -9.12 3.98
CA GLY A 344 -10.45 -9.60 2.69
C GLY A 344 -11.44 -9.38 1.55
N ARG A 345 -12.31 -8.37 1.67
CA ARG A 345 -13.31 -7.98 0.66
C ARG A 345 -12.68 -7.04 -0.36
N ASP A 346 -12.96 -7.28 -1.63
CA ASP A 346 -12.45 -6.45 -2.73
C ASP A 346 -13.23 -5.13 -2.80
N VAL A 347 -12.55 -4.01 -2.55
CA VAL A 347 -13.10 -2.66 -2.73
C VAL A 347 -12.76 -2.21 -4.16
N SER A 348 -13.77 -1.88 -4.95
CA SER A 348 -13.61 -1.48 -6.36
C SER A 348 -13.26 -0.01 -6.53
N ALA A 349 -13.76 0.86 -5.66
CA ALA A 349 -13.53 2.30 -5.71
C ALA A 349 -13.92 2.98 -4.40
N MET A 350 -13.31 4.14 -4.14
CA MET A 350 -13.75 5.08 -3.12
C MET A 350 -14.13 6.40 -3.79
N ILE A 351 -15.31 6.93 -3.48
CA ILE A 351 -15.81 8.22 -3.96
C ILE A 351 -15.96 9.13 -2.74
N LEU A 352 -15.37 10.32 -2.74
CA LEU A 352 -15.44 11.28 -1.65
C LEU A 352 -16.11 12.57 -2.12
N LEU A 353 -17.17 12.99 -1.43
CA LEU A 353 -17.89 14.24 -1.66
C LEU A 353 -17.55 15.21 -0.52
N SER A 354 -16.75 16.25 -0.79
CA SER A 354 -16.27 17.21 0.22
C SER A 354 -15.98 18.58 -0.40
N ASP A 355 -15.87 19.62 0.42
CA ASP A 355 -15.34 20.92 0.00
C ASP A 355 -13.80 20.96 -0.07
N GLY A 356 -13.13 19.85 0.26
CA GLY A 356 -11.69 19.67 0.15
C GLY A 356 -10.86 20.32 1.27
N CYS A 357 -11.49 20.95 2.26
CA CYS A 357 -10.78 21.65 3.32
C CYS A 357 -10.40 20.72 4.48
N ASN A 358 -9.30 19.97 4.33
CA ASN A 358 -8.71 19.22 5.45
C ASN A 358 -8.15 20.20 6.50
N ASN A 359 -8.77 20.26 7.68
CA ASN A 359 -8.46 21.29 8.69
C ASN A 359 -8.03 20.70 10.04
N THR A 360 -7.75 19.40 10.09
CA THR A 360 -7.12 18.69 11.20
C THR A 360 -5.69 18.27 10.88
N ALA A 361 -4.90 18.11 11.93
CA ALA A 361 -3.65 17.37 11.85
C ALA A 361 -4.00 15.89 11.90
N ASP A 362 -4.24 15.30 10.72
CA ASP A 362 -4.58 13.88 10.60
C ASP A 362 -3.36 13.02 10.96
N THR A 363 -3.61 11.83 11.51
CA THR A 363 -2.55 10.82 11.74
C THR A 363 -1.98 10.34 10.41
N ILE A 364 -2.86 10.18 9.42
CA ILE A 364 -2.53 9.82 8.04
C ILE A 364 -2.91 10.98 7.14
N GLU A 365 -1.91 11.59 6.49
CA GLU A 365 -2.17 12.64 5.50
C GLU A 365 -3.02 12.09 4.33
N PRO A 366 -3.97 12.87 3.79
CA PRO A 366 -4.85 12.43 2.70
C PRO A 366 -4.10 11.86 1.49
N ASP A 367 -2.96 12.46 1.12
CA ASP A 367 -2.12 12.01 0.01
C ASP A 367 -1.53 10.61 0.25
N LYS A 368 -1.06 10.35 1.47
CA LYS A 368 -0.54 9.03 1.87
C LYS A 368 -1.63 7.98 1.88
N GLN A 369 -2.84 8.35 2.33
CA GLN A 369 -3.97 7.44 2.32
C GLN A 369 -4.41 7.09 0.88
N ALA A 370 -4.40 8.07 -0.02
CA ALA A 370 -4.67 7.84 -1.44
C ALA A 370 -3.64 6.91 -2.09
N GLU A 371 -2.35 7.07 -1.76
CA GLU A 371 -1.29 6.16 -2.22
C GLU A 371 -1.52 4.73 -1.71
N LEU A 372 -1.86 4.57 -0.42
CA LEU A 372 -2.14 3.27 0.18
C LEU A 372 -3.34 2.57 -0.46
N LEU A 373 -4.42 3.30 -0.77
CA LEU A 373 -5.56 2.79 -1.51
C LEU A 373 -5.15 2.37 -2.94
N GLY A 374 -4.32 3.17 -3.61
CA GLY A 374 -3.77 2.86 -4.93
C GLY A 374 -2.94 1.58 -4.96
N GLN A 375 -2.13 1.32 -3.92
CA GLN A 375 -1.38 0.07 -3.77
C GLN A 375 -2.29 -1.17 -3.64
N HIS A 376 -3.50 -0.99 -3.10
CA HIS A 376 -4.54 -2.02 -3.05
C HIS A 376 -5.38 -2.11 -4.33
N GLY A 377 -5.06 -1.31 -5.36
CA GLY A 377 -5.81 -1.26 -6.62
C GLY A 377 -7.15 -0.55 -6.49
N VAL A 378 -7.35 0.28 -5.45
CA VAL A 378 -8.59 1.01 -5.19
C VAL A 378 -8.46 2.45 -5.72
N PRO A 379 -9.09 2.81 -6.85
CA PRO A 379 -9.13 4.19 -7.32
C PRO A 379 -9.96 5.08 -6.37
N VAL A 380 -9.47 6.31 -6.15
CA VAL A 380 -10.14 7.34 -5.35
C VAL A 380 -10.66 8.44 -6.28
N PHE A 381 -11.96 8.71 -6.22
CA PHE A 381 -12.64 9.77 -6.96
C PHE A 381 -13.06 10.87 -5.98
N ALA A 382 -12.47 12.06 -6.10
CA ALA A 382 -12.81 13.21 -5.29
C ALA A 382 -13.76 14.15 -6.06
N VAL A 383 -14.87 14.52 -5.44
CA VAL A 383 -15.85 15.48 -5.98
C VAL A 383 -15.90 16.68 -5.04
N GLY A 384 -15.43 17.82 -5.55
CA GLY A 384 -15.50 19.10 -4.85
C GLY A 384 -16.94 19.62 -4.78
N VAL A 385 -17.39 19.99 -3.58
CA VAL A 385 -18.73 20.56 -3.34
C VAL A 385 -18.60 22.02 -2.92
N GLY A 386 -19.19 22.92 -3.71
CA GLY A 386 -19.18 24.36 -3.50
C GLY A 386 -19.38 25.07 -4.83
N SER A 387 -19.39 26.41 -4.81
CA SER A 387 -19.40 27.19 -6.05
C SER A 387 -17.98 27.58 -6.48
N ASP A 388 -17.71 27.47 -7.77
CA ASP A 388 -16.53 28.02 -8.45
C ASP A 388 -16.73 29.49 -8.88
N THR A 389 -17.99 29.94 -8.91
CA THR A 389 -18.44 31.23 -9.40
C THR A 389 -19.07 32.00 -8.25
N VAL A 390 -18.40 33.05 -7.79
CA VAL A 390 -18.93 33.95 -6.76
C VAL A 390 -20.27 34.51 -7.25
N THR A 391 -21.40 33.92 -6.87
CA THR A 391 -22.74 34.43 -7.23
C THR A 391 -22.97 35.74 -6.46
N LYS A 392 -23.84 36.64 -6.95
CA LYS A 392 -24.10 37.97 -6.33
C LYS A 392 -24.53 37.89 -4.85
N SER A 393 -24.94 36.72 -4.39
CA SER A 393 -25.46 36.42 -3.06
C SER A 393 -24.42 35.81 -2.09
N VAL A 394 -23.23 35.42 -2.56
CA VAL A 394 -22.21 34.82 -1.68
C VAL A 394 -21.41 35.93 -0.98
N ARG A 395 -21.72 36.14 0.30
CA ARG A 395 -20.96 37.02 1.19
C ARG A 395 -20.09 36.16 2.09
N SER A 396 -18.78 36.38 2.07
CA SER A 396 -17.86 35.67 2.95
C SER A 396 -16.84 36.62 3.56
N LEU A 397 -16.46 36.32 4.79
CA LEU A 397 -15.38 36.98 5.50
C LEU A 397 -14.58 35.89 6.19
N GLY A 398 -13.27 35.87 5.98
CA GLY A 398 -12.39 34.85 6.52
C GLY A 398 -10.98 35.36 6.77
N VAL A 399 -10.32 34.76 7.76
CA VAL A 399 -8.87 34.91 7.94
C VAL A 399 -8.21 33.77 7.17
N LYS A 400 -7.59 34.08 6.03
CA LYS A 400 -7.04 33.09 5.09
C LYS A 400 -5.71 32.51 5.58
N THR A 401 -4.83 33.36 6.10
CA THR A 401 -3.55 32.92 6.66
C THR A 401 -3.15 33.75 7.86
N LEU A 402 -2.50 33.11 8.83
CA LEU A 402 -1.84 33.74 9.98
C LEU A 402 -0.38 33.28 10.02
N ARG A 403 0.55 34.22 9.80
CA ARG A 403 1.99 33.98 9.82
C ARG A 403 2.63 34.71 11.00
N ALA A 404 3.30 33.93 11.84
CA ALA A 404 4.17 34.39 12.92
C ALA A 404 5.19 33.27 13.19
N PRO A 405 6.40 33.57 13.70
CA PRO A 405 7.32 32.56 14.22
C PRO A 405 6.66 31.62 15.24
N ASP A 406 7.05 30.34 15.24
CA ASP A 406 6.55 29.35 16.22
C ASP A 406 7.16 29.57 17.61
N GLU A 407 8.39 30.09 17.64
CA GLU A 407 9.12 30.42 18.85
C GLU A 407 9.65 31.86 18.79
N VAL A 408 9.65 32.53 19.94
CA VAL A 408 10.24 33.87 20.10
C VAL A 408 10.80 34.00 21.51
N ASP A 409 11.94 34.64 21.68
CA ASP A 409 12.44 34.93 23.02
C ASP A 409 11.62 36.06 23.66
N ALA A 410 11.35 35.98 24.96
CA ALA A 410 10.68 37.07 25.66
C ALA A 410 11.52 38.36 25.56
N PHE A 411 10.84 39.51 25.37
CA PHE A 411 11.37 40.84 25.03
C PHE A 411 11.87 41.03 23.60
N ASN A 412 11.79 40.02 22.72
CA ASN A 412 12.06 40.21 21.29
C ASN A 412 10.79 40.58 20.51
N ARG A 413 10.96 41.19 19.33
CA ARG A 413 9.85 41.52 18.44
C ARG A 413 9.29 40.25 17.79
N LEU A 414 7.99 40.08 17.91
CA LEU A 414 7.19 39.07 17.24
C LEU A 414 6.41 39.73 16.09
N PRO A 415 6.88 39.63 14.83
CA PRO A 415 6.13 40.11 13.68
C PRO A 415 4.98 39.16 13.38
N ILE A 416 3.79 39.72 13.19
CA ILE A 416 2.56 38.97 12.93
C ILE A 416 1.95 39.49 11.63
N THR A 417 1.73 38.60 10.66
CA THR A 417 1.08 38.94 9.39
C THR A 417 -0.16 38.09 9.21
N ALA A 418 -1.31 38.74 9.01
CA ALA A 418 -2.56 38.07 8.73
C ALA A 418 -3.12 38.51 7.38
N THR A 419 -3.67 37.56 6.62
CA THR A 419 -4.32 37.84 5.34
C THR A 419 -5.81 37.57 5.49
N ILE A 420 -6.61 38.59 5.20
CA ILE A 420 -8.06 38.59 5.37
C ILE A 420 -8.67 38.58 3.97
N GLU A 421 -9.58 37.66 3.75
CA GLU A 421 -10.32 37.52 2.51
C GLU A 421 -11.77 37.95 2.75
N ALA A 422 -12.24 38.87 1.92
CA ALA A 422 -13.60 39.38 1.93
C ALA A 422 -14.20 39.23 0.54
N MET A 423 -15.41 38.65 0.46
CA MET A 423 -16.16 38.51 -0.78
C MET A 423 -17.58 39.06 -0.62
N GLY A 424 -18.05 39.82 -1.60
CA GLY A 424 -19.41 40.38 -1.61
C GLY A 424 -19.67 41.44 -0.52
N LEU A 425 -18.60 42.09 -0.04
CA LEU A 425 -18.63 43.07 1.06
C LEU A 425 -18.15 44.47 0.62
N GLU A 426 -18.26 44.78 -0.67
CA GLU A 426 -17.85 46.05 -1.28
C GLU A 426 -18.37 47.27 -0.48
N GLY A 427 -17.47 48.23 -0.21
CA GLY A 427 -17.78 49.44 0.55
C GLY A 427 -17.99 49.24 2.05
N ARG A 428 -17.89 48.01 2.58
CA ARG A 428 -17.96 47.75 4.02
C ARG A 428 -16.57 47.86 4.64
N GLN A 429 -16.55 48.31 5.89
CA GLN A 429 -15.34 48.34 6.70
C GLN A 429 -15.22 47.05 7.52
N ILE A 430 -14.02 46.48 7.51
CA ILE A 430 -13.66 45.31 8.30
C ILE A 430 -12.59 45.75 9.29
N LYS A 431 -12.84 45.46 10.57
CA LYS A 431 -11.88 45.61 11.66
C LYS A 431 -11.20 44.28 11.93
N VAL A 432 -9.88 44.27 11.80
CA VAL A 432 -9.03 43.12 12.12
C VAL A 432 -8.42 43.36 13.49
N THR A 433 -8.65 42.46 14.43
CA THR A 433 -8.09 42.53 15.78
C THR A 433 -7.10 41.39 16.01
N CYS A 434 -5.94 41.71 16.58
CA CYS A 434 -4.90 40.75 16.94
C CYS A 434 -4.75 40.69 18.46
N ARG A 435 -4.79 39.50 19.03
CA ARG A 435 -4.63 39.22 20.47
C ARG A 435 -3.57 38.16 20.71
N PHE A 436 -2.73 38.37 21.72
CA PHE A 436 -1.70 37.44 22.16
C PHE A 436 -1.96 37.05 23.62
N GLY A 437 -2.43 35.81 23.83
CA GLY A 437 -2.95 35.39 25.14
C GLY A 437 -4.16 36.25 25.54
N ASP A 438 -4.03 36.93 26.68
CA ASP A 438 -5.04 37.89 27.17
C ASP A 438 -4.74 39.35 26.78
N THR A 439 -3.64 39.60 26.06
CA THR A 439 -3.19 40.95 25.69
C THR A 439 -3.64 41.31 24.28
N ASP A 440 -4.36 42.42 24.12
CA ASP A 440 -4.68 42.97 22.80
C ASP A 440 -3.42 43.64 22.19
N VAL A 441 -2.98 43.14 21.03
CA VAL A 441 -1.78 43.64 20.33
C VAL A 441 -2.11 44.89 19.53
N GLY A 442 -3.30 44.91 18.91
CA GLY A 442 -3.75 46.04 18.10
C GLY A 442 -4.94 45.70 17.22
N SER A 443 -5.44 46.72 16.52
CA SER A 443 -6.50 46.57 15.53
C SER A 443 -6.29 47.47 14.32
N GLU A 444 -6.62 46.96 13.14
CA GLU A 444 -6.54 47.68 11.87
C GLU A 444 -7.94 47.71 11.22
N LEU A 445 -8.28 48.81 10.55
CA LEU A 445 -9.51 48.93 9.77
C LEU A 445 -9.16 49.08 8.29
N PHE A 446 -9.84 48.32 7.43
CA PHE A 446 -9.75 48.49 6.00
C PHE A 446 -11.13 48.43 5.35
N THR A 447 -11.26 49.09 4.19
CA THR A 447 -12.50 49.10 3.40
C THR A 447 -12.33 48.15 2.22
N VAL A 448 -13.31 47.27 2.01
CA VAL A 448 -13.33 46.36 0.86
C VAL A 448 -13.62 47.15 -0.40
N THR A 449 -12.70 47.12 -1.36
CA THR A 449 -12.82 47.92 -2.60
C THR A 449 -13.42 47.13 -3.75
N GLY A 450 -13.12 45.83 -3.84
CA GLY A 450 -13.58 44.93 -4.90
C GLY A 450 -14.59 43.90 -4.45
N ARG A 451 -15.16 43.18 -5.42
CA ARG A 451 -16.08 42.05 -5.18
C ARG A 451 -15.46 40.90 -4.42
N GLN A 452 -14.17 40.66 -4.68
CA GLN A 452 -13.29 39.82 -3.89
C GLN A 452 -12.06 40.67 -3.61
N ASP A 453 -11.74 40.84 -2.33
CA ASP A 453 -10.61 41.63 -1.88
C ASP A 453 -9.81 40.82 -0.87
N THR A 454 -8.49 40.94 -0.96
CA THR A 454 -7.56 40.28 -0.05
C THR A 454 -6.67 41.34 0.57
N HIS A 455 -6.89 41.60 1.86
CA HIS A 455 -6.12 42.58 2.62
C HIS A 455 -5.09 41.90 3.51
N THR A 456 -3.90 42.49 3.63
CA THR A 456 -2.85 41.97 4.51
C THR A 456 -2.60 42.94 5.64
N SER A 457 -2.94 42.51 6.85
CA SER A 457 -2.69 43.25 8.09
C SER A 457 -1.38 42.82 8.74
N ARG A 458 -0.61 43.79 9.21
CA ARG A 458 0.67 43.57 9.89
C ARG A 458 0.63 44.14 11.31
N PHE A 459 0.98 43.32 12.28
CA PHE A 459 1.07 43.68 13.68
C PHE A 459 2.46 43.34 14.22
N GLU A 460 2.90 44.08 15.23
CA GLU A 460 4.12 43.77 15.99
C GLU A 460 3.77 43.65 17.46
N HIS A 461 4.26 42.59 18.11
CA HIS A 461 4.13 42.39 19.55
C HIS A 461 5.49 42.09 20.18
N MET A 462 5.64 42.32 21.48
CA MET A 462 6.85 41.99 22.24
C MET A 462 6.44 41.25 23.52
N PRO A 463 6.42 39.91 23.51
CA PRO A 463 5.92 39.13 24.64
C PRO A 463 6.86 39.27 25.84
N LEU A 464 6.28 39.50 27.02
CA LEU A 464 7.03 39.71 28.27
C LEU A 464 7.14 38.43 29.11
N ALA A 465 6.13 37.57 29.05
CA ALA A 465 6.03 36.35 29.84
C ALA A 465 6.37 35.11 29.01
N ALA A 466 7.14 34.22 29.59
CA ALA A 466 7.51 32.94 28.98
C ALA A 466 6.34 31.94 28.98
N GLY A 467 6.46 30.90 28.16
CA GLY A 467 5.49 29.82 28.04
C GLY A 467 4.72 29.85 26.72
N TYR A 468 3.70 29.00 26.62
CA TYR A 468 2.87 28.89 25.42
C TYR A 468 1.74 29.91 25.46
N HIS A 469 1.68 30.77 24.44
CA HIS A 469 0.65 31.79 24.31
C HIS A 469 -0.14 31.59 23.02
N ARG A 470 -1.46 31.79 23.10
CA ARG A 470 -2.34 31.69 21.92
C ARG A 470 -2.39 33.04 21.21
N LEU A 471 -1.82 33.11 20.02
CA LEU A 471 -2.00 34.22 19.09
C LEU A 471 -3.33 34.03 18.34
N THR A 472 -4.22 35.01 18.37
CA THR A 472 -5.53 34.96 17.69
C THR A 472 -5.75 36.22 16.87
N VAL A 473 -6.11 36.05 15.60
CA VAL A 473 -6.57 37.14 14.74
C VAL A 473 -8.03 36.95 14.42
N THR A 474 -8.84 37.99 14.64
CA THR A 474 -10.28 37.99 14.38
C THR A 474 -10.61 39.09 13.37
N ALA A 475 -11.46 38.80 12.39
CA ALA A 475 -12.01 39.81 11.49
C ALA A 475 -13.49 40.05 11.82
N THR A 476 -13.87 41.32 11.97
CA THR A 476 -15.24 41.73 12.28
C THR A 476 -15.71 42.81 11.34
N LEU A 477 -16.93 42.69 10.84
CA LEU A 477 -17.57 43.73 10.04
C LEU A 477 -18.02 44.88 10.95
N GLU A 478 -17.71 46.12 10.58
CA GLU A 478 -18.24 47.30 11.27
C GLU A 478 -19.67 47.60 10.80
N GLY A 479 -20.55 47.98 11.74
CA GLY A 479 -21.95 48.34 11.47
C GLY A 479 -22.96 47.20 11.60
N LYS A 480 -24.10 47.30 10.90
CA LYS A 480 -25.21 46.33 11.00
C LYS A 480 -24.76 44.93 10.59
N PRO A 481 -25.10 43.87 11.36
CA PRO A 481 -24.80 42.49 10.97
C PRO A 481 -25.44 42.19 9.61
N VAL A 482 -24.74 41.38 8.83
CA VAL A 482 -25.19 40.93 7.52
C VAL A 482 -25.60 39.48 7.63
N ASP A 483 -26.75 39.12 7.08
CA ASP A 483 -27.23 37.73 7.05
C ASP A 483 -26.16 36.79 6.50
N GLY A 484 -25.85 35.73 7.26
CA GLY A 484 -24.81 34.76 6.93
C GLY A 484 -23.41 35.06 7.49
N LEU A 485 -23.19 36.22 8.13
CA LEU A 485 -21.91 36.62 8.74
C LEU A 485 -22.01 36.90 10.26
N GLU A 486 -22.89 36.19 10.96
CA GLU A 486 -23.10 36.36 12.41
C GLU A 486 -21.89 35.92 13.24
N ARG A 487 -21.14 34.93 12.74
CA ARG A 487 -19.92 34.45 13.40
C ARG A 487 -18.73 35.31 13.01
N LYS A 488 -17.91 35.67 14.00
CA LYS A 488 -16.65 36.38 13.81
C LYS A 488 -15.58 35.38 13.37
N PRO A 489 -15.13 35.37 12.11
CA PRO A 489 -14.05 34.50 11.68
C PRO A 489 -12.78 34.82 12.46
N ALA A 490 -12.16 33.78 13.01
CA ALA A 490 -10.91 33.88 13.75
C ALA A 490 -9.97 32.74 13.38
N MET A 491 -8.67 33.04 13.35
CA MET A 491 -7.61 32.05 13.20
C MET A 491 -6.65 32.18 14.38
N SER A 492 -6.31 31.06 15.00
CA SER A 492 -5.39 31.02 16.14
C SER A 492 -4.17 30.16 15.86
N LYS A 493 -3.03 30.55 16.43
CA LYS A 493 -1.76 29.84 16.41
C LYS A 493 -1.15 29.83 17.80
N LEU A 494 -0.48 28.74 18.18
CA LEU A 494 0.27 28.67 19.44
C LEU A 494 1.70 29.17 19.19
N VAL A 495 2.18 30.07 20.03
CA VAL A 495 3.55 30.61 19.98
C VAL A 495 4.24 30.29 21.29
N HIS A 496 5.42 29.69 21.23
CA HIS A 496 6.24 29.37 22.38
C HIS A 496 7.19 30.53 22.69
N VAL A 497 6.97 31.18 23.83
CA VAL A 497 7.84 32.26 24.30
C VAL A 497 8.91 31.69 25.20
N LEU A 498 10.16 31.75 24.75
CA LEU A 498 11.29 31.22 25.47
C LEU A 498 11.87 32.27 26.42
N ASP A 499 12.08 31.87 27.68
CA ASP A 499 12.91 32.63 28.62
C ASP A 499 14.35 32.13 28.55
N ARG A 500 15.10 32.64 27.56
CA ARG A 500 16.53 32.37 27.47
C ARG A 500 17.31 33.39 28.29
N GLU A 501 18.35 32.87 28.95
CA GLU A 501 19.31 33.66 29.69
C GLU A 501 20.24 34.44 28.72
N LEU A 502 20.31 35.75 28.91
CA LEU A 502 21.15 36.66 28.15
C LEU A 502 22.56 36.72 28.77
N ARG A 503 23.49 36.01 28.14
CA ARG A 503 24.92 36.07 28.51
C ARG A 503 25.57 37.38 28.08
N VAL A 504 26.17 38.09 29.03
CA VAL A 504 26.91 39.34 28.82
C VAL A 504 28.38 39.11 29.18
N LEU A 505 29.29 39.43 28.27
CA LEU A 505 30.73 39.41 28.54
C LEU A 505 31.17 40.79 29.05
N TYR A 506 31.63 40.87 30.29
CA TYR A 506 32.17 42.12 30.86
C TYR A 506 33.68 41.99 31.02
N ILE A 507 34.43 42.71 30.18
CA ILE A 507 35.88 42.79 30.20
C ILE A 507 36.31 44.08 30.92
N GLU A 508 37.17 43.96 31.92
CA GLU A 508 37.68 45.08 32.72
C GLU A 508 39.21 45.11 32.67
N GLY A 509 39.84 46.26 32.41
CA GLY A 509 41.31 46.38 32.32
C GLY A 509 42.02 46.44 33.67
N LYS A 510 41.33 46.84 34.75
CA LYS A 510 41.92 46.85 36.10
C LYS A 510 40.88 46.68 37.18
N PHE A 511 41.31 46.29 38.38
CA PHE A 511 40.37 46.11 39.48
C PHE A 511 39.76 47.46 39.92
N ARG A 512 38.45 47.63 39.69
CA ARG A 512 37.67 48.82 40.07
C ARG A 512 36.44 48.42 40.89
N TYR A 513 36.00 49.33 41.76
CA TYR A 513 34.79 49.12 42.56
C TYR A 513 33.51 49.12 41.71
N GLU A 514 33.48 49.88 40.60
CA GLU A 514 32.33 49.98 39.67
C GLU A 514 31.92 48.60 39.13
N THR A 515 32.90 47.76 38.78
CA THR A 515 32.67 46.42 38.23
C THR A 515 31.79 45.57 39.16
N LYS A 516 31.94 45.71 40.48
CA LYS A 516 31.12 45.00 41.47
C LYS A 516 29.65 45.43 41.38
N TYR A 517 29.39 46.73 41.42
CA TYR A 517 28.02 47.26 41.42
C TYR A 517 27.31 47.02 40.08
N ILE A 518 28.03 47.14 38.96
CA ILE A 518 27.49 46.86 37.62
C ILE A 518 27.15 45.38 37.49
N THR A 519 28.04 44.49 37.92
CA THR A 519 27.77 43.04 37.93
C THR A 519 26.51 42.72 38.75
N GLN A 520 26.43 43.24 39.99
CA GLN A 520 25.27 43.04 40.86
C GLN A 520 23.97 43.60 40.27
N ALA A 521 24.02 44.77 39.63
CA ALA A 521 22.85 45.38 39.00
C ALA A 521 22.36 44.58 37.78
N ILE A 522 23.27 44.03 36.99
CA ILE A 522 22.92 43.19 35.83
C ILE A 522 22.37 41.84 36.30
N GLU A 523 23.05 41.17 37.24
CA GLU A 523 22.62 39.87 37.80
C GLU A 523 21.32 39.96 38.61
N ALA A 524 20.99 41.13 39.17
CA ALA A 524 19.68 41.37 39.80
C ALA A 524 18.53 41.18 38.80
N GLY A 525 18.78 41.43 37.51
CA GLY A 525 17.93 40.96 36.44
C GLY A 525 18.10 39.45 36.28
N LYS A 526 17.16 38.66 36.82
CA LYS A 526 17.14 37.17 36.84
C LYS A 526 17.37 36.46 35.49
N ARG A 527 17.46 37.19 34.38
CA ARG A 527 17.65 36.70 33.02
C ARG A 527 19.04 36.96 32.45
N PHE A 528 19.92 37.65 33.16
CA PHE A 528 21.28 37.93 32.68
C PHE A 528 22.29 37.08 33.43
N SER A 529 23.17 36.39 32.69
CA SER A 529 24.45 35.93 33.22
C SER A 529 25.53 36.89 32.81
N ILE A 530 26.40 37.24 33.75
CA ILE A 530 27.62 37.96 33.44
C ILE A 530 28.82 36.99 33.46
N ASP A 531 29.62 37.00 32.40
CA ASP A 531 30.98 36.45 32.42
C ASP A 531 31.94 37.62 32.57
N ARG A 532 32.53 37.73 33.76
CA ARG A 532 33.45 38.82 34.08
C ARG A 532 34.90 38.40 33.86
N ARG A 533 35.62 39.14 33.02
CA ARG A 533 37.04 38.93 32.71
C ARG A 533 37.85 40.16 33.07
N ILE A 534 38.85 39.99 33.92
CA ILE A 534 39.75 41.09 34.33
C ILE A 534 41.09 40.91 33.63
N LEU A 535 41.46 41.84 32.77
CA LEU A 535 42.68 41.83 31.96
C LEU A 535 43.69 42.80 32.58
N MET A 536 44.42 42.36 33.61
CA MET A 536 45.31 43.25 34.36
C MET A 536 46.60 43.66 33.62
N GLN A 537 46.95 42.97 32.54
CA GLN A 537 48.19 43.21 31.79
C GLN A 537 47.95 42.99 30.29
N PRO A 538 48.61 43.79 29.43
CA PRO A 538 48.45 43.70 28.00
C PRO A 538 49.04 42.40 27.44
N PHE A 539 48.62 42.08 26.21
CA PHE A 539 49.11 40.90 25.50
C PHE A 539 50.61 41.00 25.22
N SER A 540 51.35 39.90 25.40
CA SER A 540 52.75 39.76 24.98
C SER A 540 53.06 38.32 24.60
N GLU A 541 54.17 38.07 23.90
CA GLU A 541 54.61 36.70 23.56
C GLU A 541 54.75 35.79 24.79
N ARG A 542 55.04 36.36 25.96
CA ARG A 542 55.17 35.63 27.24
C ARG A 542 53.86 35.48 28.00
N ARG A 543 52.80 36.20 27.61
CA ARG A 543 51.50 36.19 28.27
C ARG A 543 50.38 36.31 27.22
N PRO A 544 49.89 35.17 26.69
CA PRO A 544 48.82 35.20 25.72
C PRO A 544 47.53 35.75 26.33
N SER A 545 46.65 36.28 25.47
CA SER A 545 45.36 36.83 25.90
C SER A 545 44.53 35.71 26.55
N PRO A 546 43.88 35.96 27.70
CA PRO A 546 42.98 34.98 28.32
C PRO A 546 41.63 34.86 27.57
N LEU A 547 41.45 35.66 26.52
CA LEU A 547 40.29 35.64 25.63
C LEU A 547 40.60 34.77 24.41
N SER A 548 39.59 34.06 23.92
CA SER A 548 39.74 33.16 22.78
C SER A 548 39.97 33.91 21.47
N GLU A 549 40.72 33.31 20.56
CA GLU A 549 40.85 33.75 19.17
C GLU A 549 39.79 33.12 18.25
N ASP A 550 38.99 32.17 18.75
CA ASP A 550 37.93 31.50 17.99
C ASP A 550 36.62 32.32 18.01
N PRO A 551 36.09 32.76 16.85
CA PRO A 551 34.82 33.49 16.77
C PRO A 551 33.63 32.77 17.45
N ARG A 552 33.65 31.43 17.52
CA ARG A 552 32.60 30.62 18.16
C ARG A 552 32.50 30.87 19.66
N ASP A 553 33.61 31.18 20.32
CA ASP A 553 33.64 31.48 21.74
C ASP A 553 33.02 32.83 22.07
N TRP A 554 33.05 33.78 21.14
CA TRP A 554 32.44 35.09 21.30
C TRP A 554 30.96 35.11 20.92
N LEU A 555 30.54 34.22 20.01
CA LEU A 555 29.16 34.08 19.55
C LEU A 555 28.15 33.75 20.65
N ARG A 556 28.60 33.10 21.74
CA ARG A 556 27.76 32.71 22.88
C ARG A 556 27.26 33.89 23.70
N TYR A 557 27.88 35.07 23.57
CA TYR A 557 27.47 36.27 24.29
C TYR A 557 26.49 37.09 23.43
N HIS A 558 25.52 37.72 24.08
CA HIS A 558 24.53 38.60 23.45
C HIS A 558 24.99 40.06 23.45
N ALA A 559 25.76 40.45 24.46
CA ALA A 559 26.36 41.76 24.57
C ALA A 559 27.78 41.68 25.15
N ILE A 560 28.61 42.67 24.82
CA ILE A 560 29.98 42.83 25.31
C ILE A 560 30.11 44.22 25.95
N ILE A 561 30.64 44.27 27.17
CA ILE A 561 30.91 45.49 27.93
C ILE A 561 32.41 45.61 28.15
N PHE A 562 32.99 46.74 27.79
CA PHE A 562 34.37 47.10 28.11
C PHE A 562 34.39 48.12 29.24
N GLY A 563 35.05 47.80 30.35
CA GLY A 563 35.34 48.73 31.44
C GLY A 563 36.83 49.05 31.50
N ASP A 564 37.16 50.34 31.38
CA ASP A 564 38.53 50.86 31.56
C ASP A 564 39.65 49.96 31.05
N VAL A 565 39.55 49.56 29.78
CA VAL A 565 40.50 48.67 29.11
C VAL A 565 41.06 49.38 27.88
N ASP A 566 42.38 49.30 27.71
CA ASP A 566 43.06 49.82 26.52
C ASP A 566 43.10 48.78 25.39
N ALA A 567 43.23 49.25 24.16
CA ALA A 567 43.22 48.41 22.97
C ALA A 567 44.37 47.39 22.94
N SER A 568 45.47 47.62 23.67
CA SER A 568 46.64 46.71 23.68
C SER A 568 46.40 45.40 24.42
N HIS A 569 45.27 45.28 25.13
CA HIS A 569 44.81 44.03 25.73
C HIS A 569 44.17 43.07 24.74
N PHE A 570 43.90 43.53 23.50
CA PHE A 570 43.26 42.74 22.46
C PHE A 570 44.21 42.52 21.29
N SER A 571 44.15 41.33 20.70
CA SER A 571 44.82 41.08 19.42
C SER A 571 44.05 41.75 18.27
N PRO A 572 44.71 42.07 17.14
CA PRO A 572 44.02 42.59 15.96
C PRO A 572 42.90 41.66 15.46
N ASN A 573 43.08 40.34 15.62
CA ASN A 573 42.07 39.35 15.24
C ASN A 573 40.86 39.39 16.19
N GLN A 574 41.07 39.50 17.50
CA GLN A 574 39.98 39.68 18.47
C GLN A 574 39.15 40.93 18.19
N LEU A 575 39.80 42.06 17.89
CA LEU A 575 39.10 43.30 17.53
C LEU A 575 38.29 43.15 16.25
N LYS A 576 38.82 42.44 15.25
CA LYS A 576 38.08 42.12 14.02
C LYS A 576 36.85 41.24 14.29
N ILE A 577 36.99 40.21 15.13
CA ILE A 577 35.86 39.36 15.55
C ILE A 577 34.78 40.19 16.24
N ILE A 578 35.17 41.04 17.18
CA ILE A 578 34.24 41.91 17.91
C ILE A 578 33.52 42.87 16.94
N LYS A 579 34.24 43.49 16.00
CA LYS A 579 33.66 44.33 14.96
C LYS A 579 32.61 43.60 14.13
N GLU A 580 32.92 42.39 13.66
CA GLU A 580 31.98 41.57 12.86
C GLU A 580 30.74 41.18 13.69
N LEU A 581 30.92 40.83 14.97
CA LEU A 581 29.80 40.50 15.86
C LEU A 581 28.85 41.68 16.08
N ILE A 582 29.39 42.89 16.23
CA ILE A 582 28.59 44.10 16.45
C ILE A 582 27.95 44.54 15.12
N GLY A 583 28.75 44.66 14.06
CA GLY A 583 28.32 45.22 12.77
C GLY A 583 27.42 44.30 11.96
N GLU A 584 27.71 43.00 11.91
CA GLU A 584 26.97 42.06 11.06
C GLU A 584 25.94 41.24 11.85
N LYS A 585 26.24 40.89 13.10
CA LYS A 585 25.35 40.02 13.92
C LYS A 585 24.50 40.78 14.94
N GLY A 586 24.57 42.12 14.94
CA GLY A 586 23.73 42.99 15.78
C GLY A 586 23.91 42.76 17.29
N LYS A 587 25.08 42.29 17.73
CA LYS A 587 25.36 42.09 19.15
C LYS A 587 25.48 43.44 19.87
N GLY A 588 25.03 43.49 21.12
CA GLY A 588 25.12 44.70 21.93
C GLY A 588 26.57 45.01 22.31
N PHE A 589 26.96 46.29 22.27
CA PHE A 589 28.28 46.73 22.70
C PHE A 589 28.20 48.00 23.54
N CYS A 590 28.96 48.03 24.62
CA CYS A 590 29.07 49.18 25.52
C CYS A 590 30.51 49.37 25.97
N MET A 591 30.97 50.62 26.02
CA MET A 591 32.25 50.98 26.63
C MET A 591 32.00 51.96 27.78
N ILE A 592 32.51 51.61 28.94
CA ILE A 592 32.51 52.44 30.14
C ILE A 592 33.81 53.24 30.18
N GLY A 593 33.66 54.54 30.41
CA GLY A 593 34.78 55.47 30.46
C GLY A 593 35.73 55.23 31.62
N GLY A 594 36.98 55.62 31.42
CA GLY A 594 38.03 55.46 32.40
C GLY A 594 39.34 56.09 31.94
N MET A 595 40.37 55.97 32.77
CA MET A 595 41.69 56.57 32.52
C MET A 595 42.44 55.89 31.37
N SER A 596 42.15 54.61 31.14
CA SER A 596 42.70 53.76 30.10
C SER A 596 41.72 53.50 28.95
N SER A 597 40.53 54.12 28.96
CA SER A 597 39.55 54.01 27.87
C SER A 597 39.75 55.07 26.78
N PHE A 598 39.06 54.88 25.65
CA PHE A 598 38.93 55.87 24.56
C PHE A 598 40.27 56.41 24.05
N GLY A 599 40.48 57.73 24.09
CA GLY A 599 41.67 58.38 23.51
C GLY A 599 42.97 57.91 24.13
N ARG A 600 43.09 57.90 25.47
CA ARG A 600 44.29 57.38 26.16
C ARG A 600 44.44 55.87 26.04
N GLY A 601 43.33 55.17 25.81
CA GLY A 601 43.30 53.72 25.58
C GLY A 601 43.77 53.26 24.20
N GLY A 602 44.16 54.16 23.30
CA GLY A 602 44.67 53.79 21.98
C GLY A 602 43.62 53.17 21.04
N TRP A 603 42.34 53.44 21.26
CA TRP A 603 41.24 52.94 20.41
C TRP A 603 41.12 53.67 19.06
N ALA A 604 41.85 54.76 18.86
CA ALA A 604 41.86 55.46 17.58
C ALA A 604 42.56 54.60 16.51
N GLY A 605 41.86 54.30 15.42
CA GLY A 605 42.41 53.49 14.32
C GLY A 605 42.32 51.97 14.53
N THR A 606 41.73 51.51 15.62
CA THR A 606 41.36 50.09 15.76
C THR A 606 40.15 49.75 14.89
N PRO A 607 39.98 48.47 14.46
CA PRO A 607 38.79 48.02 13.73
C PRO A 607 37.49 48.39 14.42
#